data_AF-A0ABD3L831-F1
#
_entry.id   AF-A0ABD3L831-F1
#
_cell.length_a   1.000
_cell.length_b   1.000
_cell.length_c   1.000
_cell.angle_alpha   90.00
_cell.angle_beta   90.00
_cell.angle_gamma   90.00
#
_symmetry.space_group_name_H-M   'P 1'
#
loop_
_entity.id
_entity.type
_entity.pdbx_description
1 polymer ?
#
loop_
_entity_poly.entity_id
_entity_poly.type
_entity_poly.pdbx_seq_one_letter_code
_entity_poly.pdbx_strand_id
1 'polypeptide(L)' 'MGKASNIRRNNQERLIYTNSRSNESHGRPWEAVPFKHSSTFDTLAMDPEKKRDIMEDLRDFAAGQAFYQRTGRA' A
#
# COMPACT_ATOMS: atom_id res chain seq x y z
N MET A 1 0.42 20.50 3.95
CA MET A 1 1.41 19.53 4.52
C MET A 1 2.81 20.08 4.31
N GLY A 2 3.61 20.25 5.38
CA GLY A 2 4.91 20.92 5.32
C GLY A 2 6.05 20.05 4.77
N LYS A 3 7.17 20.67 4.35
CA LYS A 3 8.35 19.94 3.83
C LYS A 3 8.84 18.85 4.80
N ALA A 4 8.82 19.11 6.10
CA ALA A 4 9.23 18.17 7.14
C ALA A 4 8.36 16.90 7.21
N SER A 5 7.05 17.00 6.99
CA SER A 5 6.17 15.82 7.00
C SER A 5 6.42 14.91 5.80
N ASN A 6 6.72 15.49 4.63
CA ASN A 6 7.05 14.71 3.43
C ASN A 6 8.38 13.96 3.58
N ILE A 7 9.41 14.59 4.17
CA ILE A 7 10.70 13.92 4.42
C ILE A 7 10.53 12.73 5.36
N ARG A 8 9.78 12.90 6.46
CA ARG A 8 9.48 11.80 7.39
C ARG A 8 8.75 10.66 6.71
N ARG A 9 7.72 10.97 5.90
CA ARG A 9 6.94 9.96 5.16
C ARG A 9 7.78 9.21 4.13
N ASN A 10 8.68 9.90 3.44
CA ASN A 10 9.56 9.27 2.45
C ASN A 10 10.64 8.40 3.09
N ASN A 11 11.10 8.76 4.29
CA ASN A 11 12.09 7.99 5.05
C ASN A 11 11.46 6.88 5.90
N GLN A 12 10.13 6.78 5.98
CA GLN A 12 9.47 5.67 6.66
C GLN A 12 9.68 4.38 5.88
N GLU A 13 10.20 3.37 6.56
CA GLU A 13 10.31 2.03 6.02
C GLU A 13 8.91 1.47 5.80
N ARG A 14 8.61 1.10 4.55
CA ARG A 14 7.36 0.41 4.23
C ARG A 14 7.54 -1.04 4.60
N LEU A 15 6.57 -1.60 5.31
CA LEU A 15 6.52 -3.02 5.63
C LEU A 15 5.39 -3.65 4.83
N ILE A 16 5.59 -4.88 4.36
CA ILE A 16 4.51 -5.74 3.88
C ILE A 16 4.34 -6.90 4.84
N TYR A 17 3.13 -7.44 4.94
CA TYR A 17 2.86 -8.64 5.71
C TYR A 17 2.93 -9.86 4.80
N THR A 18 3.74 -10.84 5.16
CA THR A 18 3.90 -12.11 4.44
C THR A 18 3.61 -13.28 5.36
N ASN A 19 3.29 -14.44 4.77
CA ASN A 19 3.08 -15.67 5.53
C ASN A 19 4.29 -15.94 6.42
N SER A 20 4.03 -16.18 7.70
CA SER A 20 5.10 -16.40 8.66
C SER A 20 5.86 -17.68 8.33
N ARG A 21 7.20 -17.61 8.26
CA ARG A 21 8.04 -18.73 7.82
C ARG A 21 8.44 -19.69 8.94
N SER A 22 8.13 -19.38 10.20
CA SER A 22 8.56 -20.16 11.36
C SER A 22 7.40 -20.85 12.08
N ASN A 23 7.67 -22.04 12.65
CA ASN A 23 6.75 -22.68 13.60
C ASN A 23 6.72 -21.96 14.97
N GLU A 24 7.66 -21.03 15.21
CA GLU A 24 7.75 -20.23 16.43
C GLU A 24 6.82 -19.02 16.43
N SER A 25 6.01 -18.83 15.38
CA SER A 25 5.20 -17.62 15.22
C SER A 25 4.06 -17.50 16.23
N HIS A 26 3.99 -18.35 17.26
CA HIS A 26 3.04 -18.29 18.37
C HIS A 26 1.60 -18.05 17.90
N GLY A 27 1.20 -18.70 16.79
CA GLY A 27 -0.13 -18.54 16.20
C GLY A 27 -0.36 -17.22 15.44
N ARG A 28 0.68 -16.44 15.14
CA ARG A 28 0.63 -15.28 14.23
C ARG A 28 0.90 -15.75 12.80
N PRO A 29 -0.13 -15.79 11.92
CA PRO A 29 0.03 -16.31 10.57
C PRO A 29 0.81 -15.37 9.64
N TRP A 30 0.95 -14.10 10.01
CA TRP A 30 1.59 -13.05 9.20
C TRP A 30 2.71 -12.37 9.98
N GLU A 31 3.84 -12.15 9.30
CA GLU A 31 4.97 -11.37 9.81
C GLU A 31 5.21 -10.14 8.93
N ALA A 32 5.65 -9.03 9.56
CA ALA A 32 5.97 -7.80 8.85
C ALA A 32 7.43 -7.85 8.37
N VAL A 33 7.65 -7.65 7.07
CA VAL A 33 8.98 -7.64 6.46
C VAL A 33 9.23 -6.31 5.73
N PRO A 34 10.46 -5.77 5.76
CA PRO A 34 10.81 -4.57 5.01
C PRO A 34 10.53 -4.73 3.51
N PHE A 35 9.77 -3.78 2.96
CA PHE A 35 9.45 -3.69 1.55
C PHE A 35 10.21 -2.54 0.91
N LYS A 36 11.26 -2.89 0.19
CA LYS A 36 12.01 -1.98 -0.68
C LYS A 36 12.02 -2.56 -2.07
N HIS A 37 11.06 -2.13 -2.89
CA HIS A 37 10.99 -2.52 -4.29
C HIS A 37 11.13 -1.28 -5.17
N SER A 38 12.02 -1.34 -6.16
CA SER A 38 12.25 -0.23 -7.09
C SER A 38 11.12 -0.04 -8.09
N SER A 39 10.28 -1.07 -8.31
CA SER A 39 9.21 -0.96 -9.29
C SER A 39 8.02 -0.19 -8.74
N THR A 40 7.62 0.82 -9.49
CA THR A 40 6.39 1.58 -9.36
C THR A 40 5.39 1.12 -10.42
N PHE A 41 4.13 1.58 -10.33
CA PHE A 41 3.16 1.40 -11.42
C PHE A 41 3.70 1.95 -12.75
N ASP A 42 4.50 3.02 -12.73
CA ASP A 42 5.11 3.59 -13.94
C ASP A 42 6.04 2.60 -14.65
N THR A 43 6.85 1.87 -13.89
CA THR A 43 7.79 0.85 -14.41
C THR A 43 7.14 -0.50 -14.68
N LEU A 44 5.88 -0.70 -14.29
CA LEU A 44 5.16 -1.95 -14.51
C LEU A 44 4.64 -2.02 -15.95
N ALA A 45 5.09 -3.04 -16.69
CA ALA A 45 4.63 -3.29 -18.05
C ALA A 45 3.21 -3.89 -18.03
N MET A 46 2.25 -3.09 -18.43
CA MET A 46 0.83 -3.44 -18.54
C MET A 46 0.22 -2.76 -19.76
N ASP A 47 -0.93 -3.24 -20.20
CA ASP A 47 -1.76 -2.52 -21.15
C ASP A 47 -2.06 -1.09 -20.64
N PRO A 48 -1.83 -0.03 -21.45
CA PRO A 48 -1.96 1.35 -21.00
C PRO A 48 -3.36 1.73 -20.51
N GLU A 49 -4.42 1.24 -21.18
CA GLU A 49 -5.80 1.54 -20.80
C GLU A 49 -6.12 0.87 -19.47
N LYS A 50 -5.82 -0.42 -19.34
CA LYS A 50 -6.01 -1.14 -18.07
C LYS A 50 -5.22 -0.51 -16.93
N LYS A 51 -4.00 -0.08 -17.18
CA LYS A 51 -3.16 0.61 -16.17
C LYS A 51 -3.78 1.93 -15.75
N ARG A 52 -4.33 2.71 -16.68
CA ARG A 52 -5.04 3.96 -16.37
C ARG A 52 -6.25 3.69 -15.49
N ASP A 53 -7.10 2.74 -15.90
CA ASP A 53 -8.35 2.46 -15.21
C ASP A 53 -8.11 2.01 -13.75
N ILE A 54 -7.12 1.13 -13.52
CA ILE A 54 -6.72 0.72 -12.17
C ILE A 54 -6.18 1.91 -11.36
N MET A 55 -5.36 2.78 -11.98
CA MET A 55 -4.79 3.94 -11.29
C MET A 55 -5.85 4.99 -10.94
N GLU A 56 -6.90 5.15 -11.75
CA GLU A 56 -8.03 6.02 -11.46
C GLU A 56 -8.87 5.47 -10.30
N ASP A 57 -9.24 4.19 -10.34
CA ASP A 57 -9.97 3.53 -9.26
C ASP A 57 -9.23 3.62 -7.90
N LEU A 58 -7.92 3.39 -7.90
CA LEU A 58 -7.11 3.52 -6.68
C LEU A 58 -7.06 4.95 -6.13
N ARG A 59 -7.11 5.98 -7.00
CA ARG A 59 -7.17 7.39 -6.57
C ARG A 59 -8.53 7.72 -5.97
N ASP A 60 -9.60 7.25 -6.60
CA ASP A 60 -10.96 7.43 -6.11
C ASP A 60 -11.16 6.73 -4.77
N PHE A 61 -10.64 5.50 -4.62
CA PHE A 61 -10.62 4.77 -3.36
C PHE A 61 -9.89 5.57 -2.26
N ALA A 62 -8.70 6.09 -2.55
CA ALA A 62 -7.91 6.86 -1.60
C ALA A 62 -8.60 8.18 -1.19
N ALA A 63 -9.31 8.83 -2.11
CA ALA A 63 -10.10 10.02 -1.83
C ALA A 63 -11.41 9.71 -1.10
N GLY A 64 -11.93 8.49 -1.27
CA GLY A 64 -13.22 8.02 -0.75
C GLY A 64 -13.29 7.71 0.74
N GLN A 65 -12.27 8.06 1.55
CA GLN A 65 -12.21 7.72 2.97
C GLN A 65 -13.51 8.06 3.74
N ALA A 66 -14.04 9.28 3.57
CA ALA A 66 -15.25 9.71 4.26
C ALA A 66 -16.50 8.89 3.84
N PHE A 67 -16.57 8.47 2.58
CA PHE A 67 -17.65 7.65 2.07
C PHE A 67 -17.63 6.25 2.72
N TYR A 68 -16.46 5.62 2.81
CA TYR A 68 -16.33 4.28 3.43
C TYR A 68 -16.55 4.30 4.94
N GLN A 69 -16.08 5.35 5.63
CA GLN A 69 -16.36 5.55 7.06
C GLN A 69 -17.85 5.68 7.34
N ARG A 70 -18.58 6.46 6.52
CA ARG A 70 -20.03 6.65 6.68
C ARG A 70 -20.83 5.37 6.40
N THR A 71 -20.38 4.55 5.45
CA THR A 71 -21.11 3.33 5.03
C THR A 71 -20.74 2.09 5.85
N GLY A 72 -19.78 2.19 6.78
CA GLY A 72 -19.35 1.08 7.63
C GLY A 72 -18.63 -0.04 6.87
N ARG A 73 -18.03 0.29 5.72
CA ARG A 73 -17.29 -0.65 4.85
C ARG A 73 -15.76 -0.48 4.98
N ALA A 74 -15.31 0.32 5.94
CA ALA A 74 -13.92 0.54 6.28
C ALA A 74 -13.54 -0.25 7.53
#